data_AF-A0A7C1HVM4-F1
#
_entry.id   AF-A0A7C1HVM4-F1
#
_cell.length_a   1.000
_cell.length_b   1.000
_cell.length_c   1.000
_cell.angle_alpha   90.00
_cell.angle_beta   90.00
_cell.angle_gamma   90.00
#
_symmetry.space_group_name_H-M   'P 1'
#
loop_
_entity.id
_entity.type
_entity.pdbx_description
1 polymer ?
#
loop_
_entity_poly.entity_id
_entity_poly.type
_entity_poly.pdbx_seq_one_letter_code
_entity_poly.pdbx_strand_id
1 'polypeptide(L)'
;MPPEEVYFSAVCRLLSERFGYPLALSPKNAAQVMRWYEAGVPLAAVLEGVAESLNRKRSGRLTPLAYCTKAVKSASKKRRRF
;
A
#
# COMPACT_ATOMS: atom_id res chain seq x y z
N MET A 1 0.44 3.10 -15.67
CA MET A 1 0.92 2.60 -14.37
C MET A 1 2.38 3.02 -14.25
N PRO A 2 2.86 3.52 -13.10
CA PRO A 2 4.27 3.90 -12.98
C PRO A 2 5.17 2.66 -13.04
N PRO A 3 6.48 2.82 -13.31
CA PRO A 3 7.45 1.72 -13.23
C PRO A 3 7.43 1.03 -11.85
N GLU A 4 7.78 -0.25 -11.81
CA GLU A 4 7.80 -1.08 -10.60
C GLU A 4 8.57 -0.41 -9.45
N GLU A 5 9.78 0.08 -9.72
CA GLU A 5 10.62 0.74 -8.72
C GLU A 5 9.96 1.98 -8.13
N VAL A 6 9.29 2.78 -8.96
CA VAL A 6 8.57 3.98 -8.53
C VAL A 6 7.33 3.59 -7.72
N TYR A 7 6.64 2.53 -8.13
CA TYR A 7 5.49 1.98 -7.41
C TYR A 7 5.88 1.49 -6.01
N PHE A 8 6.93 0.69 -5.93
CA PHE A 8 7.45 0.15 -4.69
C PHE A 8 7.98 1.25 -3.77
N SER A 9 8.80 2.16 -4.30
CA SER A 9 9.35 3.30 -3.56
C SER A 9 8.27 4.20 -2.98
N ALA A 10 7.19 4.47 -3.72
CA ALA A 10 6.07 5.27 -3.23
C ALA A 10 5.35 4.60 -2.05
N VAL A 11 5.15 3.27 -2.08
CA VAL A 11 4.56 2.55 -0.96
C VAL A 11 5.51 2.52 0.25
N CYS A 12 6.81 2.30 0.03
CA CYS A 12 7.81 2.40 1.09
C CYS A 12 7.80 3.77 1.76
N ARG A 13 7.76 4.84 0.96
CA ARG A 13 7.72 6.21 1.45
C ARG A 13 6.51 6.46 2.35
N LEU A 14 5.32 6.03 1.95
CA LEU A 14 4.10 6.15 2.76
C LEU A 14 4.24 5.47 4.13
N LEU A 15 4.86 4.29 4.18
CA LEU A 15 5.08 3.57 5.43
C LEU A 15 6.15 4.23 6.30
N SER A 16 7.25 4.67 5.69
CA SER A 16 8.33 5.39 6.38
C SER A 16 7.83 6.70 7.01
N GLU A 17 7.03 7.48 6.28
CA GLU A 17 6.41 8.71 6.79
C GLU A 17 5.49 8.44 7.98
N ARG A 18 4.83 7.27 8.03
CA ARG A 18 3.89 6.93 9.11
C ARG A 18 4.54 6.33 10.35
N PHE A 19 5.62 5.56 10.18
CA PHE A 19 6.25 4.78 11.27
C PHE A 19 7.65 5.27 11.65
N GLY A 20 8.19 6.29 10.98
CA GLY A 20 9.35 7.06 11.45
C GLY A 20 10.72 6.41 11.26
N TYR A 21 10.86 5.44 10.35
CA TYR A 21 12.16 4.84 10.01
C TYR A 21 12.18 4.44 8.54
N PRO A 22 13.33 4.42 7.83
CA PRO A 22 13.47 3.72 6.56
C PRO A 22 13.21 2.23 6.81
N LEU A 23 11.94 1.85 6.76
CA LEU A 23 11.51 0.48 6.98
C LEU A 23 11.96 -0.31 5.76
N ALA A 24 13.01 -1.11 5.92
CA ALA A 24 13.19 -2.27 5.08
C ALA A 24 11.89 -3.08 5.18
N LEU A 25 11.10 -3.09 4.11
CA LEU A 25 9.87 -3.86 4.05
C LEU A 25 10.21 -5.31 4.38
N SER A 26 9.48 -5.90 5.33
CA SER A 26 9.52 -7.35 5.52
C SER A 26 9.25 -8.03 4.16
N PRO A 27 9.93 -9.15 3.84
CA PRO A 27 9.73 -9.86 2.56
C PRO A 27 8.26 -10.13 2.23
N LYS A 28 7.43 -10.39 3.26
CA LYS A 28 5.98 -10.58 3.11
C LYS A 28 5.26 -9.33 2.60
N ASN A 29 5.63 -8.15 3.11
CA ASN A 29 5.03 -6.90 2.67
C ASN A 29 5.54 -6.51 1.28
N ALA A 30 6.83 -6.72 1.00
CA ALA A 30 7.38 -6.50 -0.35
C ALA A 30 6.66 -7.37 -1.40
N ALA A 31 6.50 -8.66 -1.13
CA ALA A 31 5.74 -9.57 -2.00
C ALA A 31 4.28 -9.14 -2.19
N GLN A 32 3.67 -8.53 -1.17
CA GLN A 32 2.29 -8.02 -1.29
C GLN A 32 2.20 -6.80 -2.21
N VAL A 33 3.19 -5.89 -2.16
CA VAL A 33 3.28 -4.74 -3.08
C VAL A 33 3.44 -5.23 -4.51
N MET A 34 4.32 -6.21 -4.73
CA MET A 34 4.52 -6.84 -6.03
C MET A 34 3.25 -7.48 -6.58
N ARG A 35 2.50 -8.20 -5.75
CA ARG A 35 1.20 -8.77 -6.15
C ARG A 35 0.19 -7.71 -6.61
N TRP A 36 0.21 -6.51 -6.03
CA TRP A 36 -0.68 -5.42 -6.48
C TRP A 36 -0.19 -4.81 -7.80
N TYR A 37 1.11 -4.69 -7.97
CA TYR A 37 1.72 -4.23 -9.21
C TYR A 37 1.42 -5.19 -10.37
N GLU A 38 1.69 -6.48 -10.21
CA GLU A 38 1.38 -7.54 -11.20
C GLU A 38 -0.11 -7.62 -11.52
N ALA A 39 -0.98 -7.40 -10.52
CA ALA A 39 -2.43 -7.37 -10.71
C ALA A 39 -2.95 -6.07 -11.36
N GLY A 40 -2.07 -5.13 -11.74
CA GLY A 40 -2.46 -3.89 -12.41
C GLY A 40 -3.18 -2.90 -11.49
N VAL A 41 -3.03 -3.01 -10.17
CA VAL A 41 -3.74 -2.13 -9.22
C VAL A 41 -3.12 -0.74 -9.23
N PRO A 42 -3.88 0.33 -9.56
CA PRO A 42 -3.32 1.68 -9.64
C PRO A 42 -2.62 2.11 -8.37
N LEU A 43 -1.44 2.74 -8.49
CA LEU A 43 -0.64 3.20 -7.34
C LEU A 43 -1.47 4.07 -6.38
N ALA A 44 -2.24 5.00 -6.92
CA ALA A 44 -3.11 5.87 -6.12
C ALA A 44 -4.14 5.08 -5.29
N ALA A 45 -4.68 3.99 -5.81
CA ALA A 45 -5.60 3.12 -5.07
C ALA A 45 -4.89 2.34 -3.96
N VAL A 46 -3.64 1.93 -4.19
CA VAL A 46 -2.82 1.30 -3.15
C VAL A 46 -2.51 2.28 -2.03
N LEU A 47 -2.02 3.47 -2.37
CA LEU A 47 -1.66 4.48 -1.38
C LEU A 47 -2.87 4.88 -0.52
N GLU A 48 -4.03 5.12 -1.13
CA GLU A 48 -5.26 5.41 -0.39
C GLU A 48 -5.72 4.25 0.48
N GLY A 49 -5.77 3.02 -0.06
CA GLY A 49 -6.23 1.86 0.70
C GLY A 49 -5.33 1.51 1.88
N VAL A 50 -4.01 1.65 1.69
CA VAL A 50 -3.03 1.50 2.77
C VAL A 50 -3.19 2.62 3.79
N ALA A 51 -3.23 3.89 3.37
CA ALA A 51 -3.40 5.01 4.29
C ALA A 51 -4.72 4.92 5.09
N GLU A 52 -5.83 4.54 4.47
CA GLU A 52 -7.12 4.34 5.14
C GLU A 52 -7.03 3.23 6.20
N SER A 53 -6.39 2.10 5.85
CA SER A 53 -6.22 0.97 6.78
C SER A 53 -5.34 1.34 7.97
N LEU A 54 -4.26 2.09 7.74
CA LEU A 54 -3.37 2.58 8.78
C LEU A 54 -4.02 3.64 9.67
N ASN A 55 -4.85 4.52 9.11
CA ASN A 55 -5.59 5.52 9.87
C ASN A 55 -6.65 4.91 10.78
N ARG A 56 -7.29 3.81 10.37
CA ARG A 56 -8.29 3.11 11.20
C ARG A 56 -7.69 2.47 12.45
N LYS A 57 -6.40 2.14 12.45
CA LYS A 57 -5.72 1.55 13.60
C LYS A 57 -4.89 2.64 14.30
N ARG A 58 -5.39 3.12 15.45
CA ARG A 58 -4.65 3.98 16.41
C ARG A 58 -3.40 3.33 17.03
N SER A 59 -3.12 2.08 16.67
CA SER A 59 -1.96 1.34 17.16
C SER A 59 -0.72 1.76 16.36
N GLY A 60 0.33 2.24 17.05
CA GLY A 60 1.61 2.60 16.45
C GLY A 60 2.41 1.42 15.85
N ARG A 61 1.78 0.26 15.60
CA ARG A 61 2.41 -0.91 14.99
C ARG A 61 2.00 -1.07 13.53
N LEU A 62 2.98 -1.33 12.66
CA LEU A 62 2.72 -1.65 11.26
C LEU A 62 1.92 -2.94 11.16
N THR A 63 0.72 -2.85 10.59
CA THR A 63 -0.05 -4.04 10.23
C THR A 63 0.43 -4.62 8.91
N PRO A 64 0.43 -5.96 8.76
CA PRO A 64 0.83 -6.58 7.49
C PRO A 64 0.00 -6.05 6.32
N LEU A 65 0.64 -5.75 5.19
CA LEU A 65 -0.01 -5.15 4.02
C LEU A 65 -1.12 -6.03 3.44
N ALA A 66 -1.07 -7.34 3.66
CA ALA A 66 -2.13 -8.27 3.29
C ALA A 66 -3.50 -7.85 3.85
N TYR A 67 -3.55 -7.25 5.05
CA TYR A 67 -4.79 -6.76 5.65
C TYR A 67 -5.33 -5.49 4.96
N CYS A 68 -4.49 -4.74 4.26
CA CYS A 68 -4.90 -3.54 3.51
C CYS A 68 -5.60 -3.89 2.18
N THR A 69 -5.51 -5.14 1.72
CA THR A 69 -6.04 -5.58 0.42
C THR A 69 -7.53 -5.25 0.22
N LYS A 70 -8.36 -5.34 1.26
CA LYS A 70 -9.79 -4.98 1.16
C LYS A 70 -9.98 -3.48 0.88
N ALA A 71 -9.25 -2.62 1.59
CA ALA A 71 -9.30 -1.17 1.38
C ALA A 71 -8.73 -0.78 0.01
N VAL A 72 -7.63 -1.40 -0.41
CA VAL A 72 -7.03 -1.21 -1.74
C VAL A 72 -8.00 -1.60 -2.85
N LYS A 73 -8.69 -2.75 -2.73
CA LYS A 73 -9.72 -3.16 -3.70
C LYS A 73 -10.90 -2.17 -3.73
N SER A 74 -11.32 -1.66 -2.58
CA SER A 74 -12.37 -0.64 -2.48
C SER A 74 -11.97 0.66 -3.20
N ALA A 75 -10.75 1.15 -2.95
CA ALA A 75 -10.19 2.33 -3.59
C ALA A 75 -10.05 2.15 -5.12
N SER A 76 -9.59 0.99 -5.56
CA SER A 76 -9.50 0.66 -6.98
C SER A 76 -10.87 0.63 -7.66
N LYS A 77 -11.88 0.04 -7.01
CA LYS A 77 -13.26 -0.01 -7.52
C LYS A 77 -13.90 1.38 -7.60
N LYS A 78 -13.64 2.27 -6.65
CA LYS A 78 -14.11 3.67 -6.69
C LYS A 78 -13.57 4.40 -7.93
N ARG A 79 -12.31 4.17 -8.30
CA ARG A 79 -11.70 4.79 -9.48
C ARG A 79 -12.16 4.21 -10.80
N ARG A 80 -12.47 2.92 -10.85
CA ARG A 80 -12.99 2.26 -12.07
C ARG A 80 -14.44 2.66 -12.39
N ARG A 81 -15.10 3.41 -11.51
CA ARG A 81 -16.48 3.89 -11.65
C ARG A 81 -16.59 5.30 -12.24
N PHE A 82 -15.48 5.87 -12.67
CA PHE A 82 -15.40 7.13 -13.41
C PHE A 82 -14.75 6.89 -14.77
#